data_AF-A0AAD5JZS5-F1
#
_entry.id   AF-A0AAD5JZS5-F1
#
_cell.length_a   1.000
_cell.length_b   1.000
_cell.length_c   1.000
_cell.angle_alpha   90.00
_cell.angle_beta   90.00
_cell.angle_gamma   90.00
#
_symmetry.space_group_name_H-M   'P 1'
#
loop_
_entity.id
_entity.type
_entity.pdbx_description
1 polymer ?
#
loop_
_entity_poly.entity_id
_entity_poly.type
_entity_poly.pdbx_seq_one_letter_code
_entity_poly.pdbx_strand_id
1 'polypeptide(L)'
;MTQWLLGPSFIERVFVATGGSCTDLLSTQSEGINVNQYAACKRAGGTWNGGHDVSGHCVLLILSSLFLWEEAVAWAFYSIPAVQRLRANTSNRNAWYSVLTVFGLLVFWWWMLVVTSVYFHGHFELLSGCFFGVLGWAIVYIGILPRLPQVGLPPIQL
;
A
#
# COMPACT_ATOMS: atom_id res chain seq x y z
N MET A 1 15.79 6.06 -7.61
CA MET A 1 15.92 4.69 -8.15
C MET A 1 16.67 3.85 -7.13
N THR A 2 15.97 2.99 -6.40
CA THR A 2 16.57 2.09 -5.41
C THR A 2 17.26 0.94 -6.13
N GLN A 3 18.58 1.03 -6.33
CA GLN A 3 19.33 -0.11 -6.86
C GLN A 3 19.40 -1.20 -5.78
N TRP A 4 18.85 -2.37 -6.09
CA TRP A 4 18.96 -3.57 -5.28
C TRP A 4 20.35 -4.19 -5.46
N LEU A 5 20.92 -4.78 -4.39
CA LEU A 5 22.26 -5.39 -4.41
C LEU A 5 22.39 -6.54 -5.45
N LEU A 6 21.27 -7.15 -5.86
CA LEU A 6 21.19 -8.33 -6.72
C LEU A 6 20.65 -8.02 -8.13
N GLY A 7 20.91 -6.80 -8.62
CA GLY A 7 20.53 -6.36 -9.98
C GLY A 7 19.17 -5.64 -10.03
N PRO A 8 18.43 -5.72 -11.17
CA PRO A 8 17.15 -5.03 -11.31
C PRO A 8 16.17 -5.44 -10.23
N SER A 9 15.40 -4.46 -9.76
CA SER A 9 14.40 -4.68 -8.71
C SER A 9 13.39 -5.73 -9.14
N PHE A 10 12.77 -6.41 -8.17
CA PHE A 10 11.73 -7.40 -8.45
C PHE A 10 10.61 -6.83 -9.34
N ILE A 11 10.20 -5.59 -9.07
CA ILE A 11 9.18 -4.87 -9.84
C ILE A 11 9.60 -4.66 -11.30
N GLU A 12 10.85 -4.27 -11.55
CA GLU A 12 11.35 -4.12 -12.93
C GLU A 12 11.34 -5.46 -13.70
N ARG A 13 11.59 -6.59 -13.02
CA ARG A 13 11.51 -7.91 -13.64
C ARG A 13 10.08 -8.30 -14.00
N VAL A 14 9.13 -8.05 -13.11
CA VAL A 14 7.70 -8.25 -13.38
C VAL A 14 7.26 -7.37 -14.54
N PHE A 15 7.72 -6.12 -14.58
CA PHE A 15 7.35 -5.16 -15.61
C PHE A 15 7.82 -5.59 -17.01
N VAL A 16 9.03 -6.14 -17.12
CA VAL A 16 9.56 -6.72 -18.37
C VAL A 16 8.88 -8.04 -18.69
N ALA A 17 8.71 -8.93 -17.71
CA ALA A 17 8.11 -10.25 -17.91
C ALA A 17 6.65 -10.19 -18.38
N THR A 18 5.95 -9.11 -18.04
CA THR A 18 4.56 -8.85 -18.45
C THR A 18 4.45 -8.15 -19.81
N GLY A 19 5.56 -8.05 -20.56
CA GLY A 19 5.58 -7.54 -21.93
C GLY A 19 6.05 -6.09 -22.08
N GLY A 20 6.66 -5.51 -21.05
CA GLY A 20 7.29 -4.20 -21.15
C GLY A 20 8.54 -4.23 -22.03
N SER A 21 8.60 -3.36 -23.03
CA SER A 21 9.74 -3.25 -23.95
C SER A 21 10.16 -1.80 -24.15
N CYS A 22 11.46 -1.60 -24.36
CA CYS A 22 12.03 -0.32 -24.75
C CYS A 22 11.91 -0.15 -26.27
N THR A 23 11.45 1.01 -26.72
CA THR A 23 11.35 1.45 -28.12
C THR A 23 12.08 2.78 -28.32
N ASP A 24 12.33 3.17 -29.59
CA ASP A 24 12.91 4.46 -29.99
C ASP A 24 14.24 4.81 -29.29
N LEU A 25 15.23 3.93 -29.38
CA LEU A 25 16.58 4.20 -28.87
C LEU A 25 17.26 5.29 -29.73
N LEU A 26 17.38 6.50 -29.19
CA LEU A 26 18.12 7.58 -29.83
C LEU A 26 19.62 7.32 -29.65
N SER A 27 20.28 6.86 -30.72
CA SER A 27 21.72 6.62 -30.90
C SER A 27 22.26 5.21 -30.61
N THR A 28 22.69 4.55 -31.69
CA THR A 28 24.05 4.01 -31.99
C THR A 28 25.06 3.81 -30.85
N GLN A 29 24.65 3.42 -29.64
CA GLN A 29 25.50 3.00 -28.51
C GLN A 29 24.95 1.74 -27.80
N SER A 30 24.14 0.96 -28.50
CA SER A 30 23.46 -0.23 -27.98
C SER A 30 24.24 -1.54 -28.15
N GLU A 31 25.58 -1.49 -28.30
CA GLU A 31 26.40 -2.70 -28.18
C GLU A 31 26.87 -2.86 -26.72
N GLY A 32 25.99 -3.40 -25.87
CA GLY A 32 26.37 -3.87 -24.52
C GLY A 32 25.52 -3.38 -23.34
N ILE A 33 24.58 -2.46 -23.55
CA ILE A 33 23.68 -1.99 -22.47
C ILE A 33 22.40 -2.84 -22.47
N ASN A 34 22.16 -3.55 -21.37
CA ASN A 34 20.97 -4.35 -21.16
C ASN A 34 19.76 -3.43 -20.91
N VAL A 35 19.09 -3.00 -21.99
CA VAL A 35 17.94 -2.08 -21.96
C VAL A 35 16.63 -2.72 -21.46
N ASN A 36 16.70 -3.97 -20.99
CA ASN A 36 15.61 -4.70 -20.34
C ASN A 36 15.27 -4.16 -18.93
N GLN A 37 15.52 -2.88 -18.68
CA GLN A 37 15.17 -2.19 -17.45
C GLN A 37 14.56 -0.84 -17.84
N TYR A 38 13.43 -0.48 -17.22
CA TYR A 38 12.78 0.80 -17.44
C TYR A 38 13.73 1.98 -17.24
N ALA A 39 14.51 1.96 -16.16
CA ALA A 39 15.47 3.02 -15.86
C ALA A 39 16.62 3.08 -16.89
N ALA A 40 17.09 1.94 -17.40
CA ALA A 40 18.12 1.89 -18.44
C ALA A 40 17.59 2.41 -19.78
N CYS A 41 16.36 2.02 -20.16
CA CYS A 41 15.67 2.51 -21.35
C CYS A 41 15.52 4.04 -21.32
N LYS A 42 15.00 4.59 -20.22
CA LYS A 42 14.84 6.04 -20.05
C LYS A 42 16.16 6.80 -20.06
N ARG A 43 17.23 6.24 -19.48
CA ARG A 43 18.59 6.84 -19.53
C ARG A 43 19.18 6.83 -20.94
N ALA A 44 18.88 5.80 -21.73
CA ALA A 44 19.27 5.71 -23.13
C ALA A 44 18.42 6.58 -24.07
N GLY A 45 17.51 7.40 -23.52
CA GLY A 45 16.62 8.25 -24.32
C GLY A 45 15.46 7.51 -24.99
N GLY A 46 15.24 6.24 -24.65
CA GLY A 46 14.17 5.42 -25.19
C GLY A 46 12.80 5.68 -24.57
N THR A 47 11.76 5.35 -25.33
CA THR A 47 10.36 5.30 -24.87
C THR A 47 10.06 3.90 -24.35
N TRP A 48 9.37 3.77 -23.23
CA TRP A 48 8.96 2.46 -22.72
C TRP A 48 7.51 2.20 -23.08
N ASN A 49 7.22 1.05 -23.66
CA ASN A 49 5.89 0.65 -24.10
C ASN A 49 5.48 -0.68 -23.46
N GLY A 50 4.25 -0.72 -22.94
CA GLY A 50 3.66 -1.92 -22.34
C GLY A 50 4.25 -2.30 -20.98
N GLY A 51 3.89 -3.50 -20.53
CA GLY A 51 4.20 -4.03 -19.21
C GLY A 51 3.11 -3.71 -18.18
N HIS A 52 3.04 -4.52 -17.14
CA HIS A 52 2.11 -4.38 -16.02
C HIS A 52 2.80 -3.69 -14.84
N ASP A 53 2.43 -2.45 -14.55
CA ASP A 53 2.94 -1.72 -13.40
C ASP A 53 1.99 -1.86 -12.21
N VAL A 54 2.46 -2.48 -11.12
CA VAL A 54 1.64 -2.62 -9.92
C VAL A 54 1.58 -1.27 -9.21
N SER A 55 0.37 -0.73 -9.03
CA SER A 55 0.19 0.56 -8.36
C SER A 55 0.58 0.48 -6.88
N GLY A 56 1.80 0.92 -6.56
CA GLY A 56 2.30 0.97 -5.18
C GLY A 56 1.45 1.85 -4.27
N HIS A 57 0.90 2.96 -4.80
CA HIS A 57 -0.02 3.83 -4.06
C HIS A 57 -1.29 3.08 -3.67
N CYS A 58 -1.85 2.27 -4.57
CA CYS A 58 -3.00 1.43 -4.29
C CYS A 58 -2.70 0.41 -3.20
N VAL A 59 -1.56 -0.30 -3.30
CA VAL A 59 -1.12 -1.28 -2.28
C VAL A 59 -1.01 -0.63 -0.90
N LEU A 60 -0.32 0.52 -0.81
CA LEU A 60 -0.10 1.21 0.46
C LEU A 60 -1.39 1.75 1.06
N LEU A 61 -2.28 2.34 0.25
CA LEU A 61 -3.55 2.87 0.72
C LEU A 61 -4.46 1.74 1.21
N ILE A 62 -4.55 0.61 0.49
CA ILE A 62 -5.36 -0.54 0.91
C ILE A 62 -4.80 -1.16 2.18
N LEU A 63 -3.50 -1.46 2.23
CA LEU A 63 -2.85 -2.06 3.39
C LEU A 63 -3.01 -1.17 4.65
N SER A 64 -2.74 0.12 4.52
CA SER A 64 -2.85 1.07 5.64
C SER A 64 -4.30 1.26 6.09
N SER A 65 -5.25 1.29 5.15
CA SER A 65 -6.67 1.40 5.47
C SER A 65 -7.18 0.17 6.21
N LEU A 66 -6.79 -1.04 5.78
CA LEU A 66 -7.16 -2.29 6.46
C LEU A 66 -6.55 -2.36 7.87
N PHE A 67 -5.30 -1.93 8.04
CA PHE A 67 -4.67 -1.88 9.36
C PHE A 67 -5.40 -0.92 10.31
N LEU A 68 -5.69 0.31 9.88
CA LEU A 68 -6.46 1.26 10.69
C LEU A 68 -7.89 0.79 10.94
N TRP A 69 -8.49 0.04 10.00
CA TRP A 69 -9.81 -0.52 10.17
C TRP A 69 -9.84 -1.56 11.29
N GLU A 70 -8.89 -2.49 11.33
CA GLU A 70 -8.82 -3.51 12.39
C GLU A 70 -8.48 -2.90 13.76
N GLU A 71 -7.47 -2.04 13.85
CA GLU A 71 -7.01 -1.53 15.15
C GLU A 71 -7.96 -0.50 15.77
N ALA A 72 -8.47 0.45 14.97
CA ALA A 72 -9.21 1.59 15.51
C ALA A 72 -10.71 1.44 15.32
N VAL A 73 -11.14 0.98 14.15
CA VAL A 73 -12.57 1.00 13.77
C VAL A 73 -13.29 -0.25 14.29
N ALA A 74 -12.74 -1.44 14.10
CA ALA A 74 -13.31 -2.67 14.61
C ALA A 74 -13.37 -2.66 16.15
N TRP A 75 -12.32 -2.17 16.82
CA TRP A 75 -12.33 -1.94 18.26
C TRP A 75 -13.46 -0.96 18.69
N ALA A 76 -13.60 0.17 17.98
CA ALA A 76 -14.63 1.16 18.30
C ALA A 76 -16.06 0.61 18.13
N PHE A 77 -16.29 -0.20 17.11
CA PHE A 77 -17.59 -0.84 16.89
C PHE A 77 -17.89 -1.97 17.88
N TYR A 78 -16.87 -2.76 18.26
CA TYR A 78 -17.05 -3.83 19.25
C TYR A 78 -17.29 -3.27 20.67
N SER A 79 -16.69 -2.11 20.98
CA SER A 79 -16.73 -1.48 22.31
C SER A 79 -17.53 -0.18 22.34
N ILE A 80 -18.79 -0.20 21.86
CA ILE A 80 -19.67 0.99 21.83
C ILE A 80 -19.72 1.73 23.19
N PRO A 81 -19.85 1.05 24.35
CA PRO A 81 -19.84 1.74 25.64
C PRO A 81 -18.52 2.45 25.94
N ALA A 82 -17.38 1.91 25.49
CA ALA A 82 -16.08 2.54 25.66
C ALA A 82 -15.95 3.80 24.80
N VAL A 83 -16.44 3.76 23.56
CA VAL A 83 -16.47 4.94 22.67
C VAL A 83 -17.37 6.05 23.22
N GLN A 84 -18.54 5.69 23.76
CA GLN A 84 -19.43 6.66 24.41
C GLN A 84 -18.77 7.31 25.62
N ARG A 85 -18.05 6.54 26.44
CA ARG A 85 -17.27 7.06 27.58
C ARG A 85 -16.14 7.96 27.11
N LEU A 86 -15.40 7.60 26.06
CA LEU A 86 -14.34 8.44 25.50
C LEU A 86 -14.89 9.76 24.96
N ARG A 87 -16.04 9.74 24.28
CA ARG A 87 -16.71 10.94 23.79
C ARG A 87 -17.21 11.84 24.93
N ALA A 88 -17.76 11.24 25.99
CA ALA A 88 -18.26 11.96 27.16
C ALA A 88 -17.14 12.46 28.08
N ASN A 89 -15.95 11.84 28.01
CA ASN A 89 -14.80 12.20 28.82
C ASN A 89 -14.19 13.52 28.33
N THR A 90 -14.52 14.61 29.02
CA THR A 90 -13.99 15.95 28.74
C THR A 90 -12.54 16.13 29.15
N SER A 91 -12.01 15.27 30.02
CA SER A 91 -10.62 15.33 30.50
C SER A 91 -9.61 14.92 29.43
N ASN A 92 -9.92 13.89 28.62
CA ASN A 92 -9.02 13.37 27.57
C ASN A 92 -9.57 13.61 26.16
N ARG A 93 -9.88 14.86 25.84
CA ARG A 93 -10.46 15.25 24.55
C ARG A 93 -9.59 14.86 23.34
N ASN A 94 -8.27 14.79 23.52
CA ASN A 94 -7.32 14.40 22.48
C ASN A 94 -7.58 12.96 21.98
N ALA A 95 -7.95 12.03 22.85
CA ALA A 95 -8.25 10.65 22.46
C ALA A 95 -9.46 10.58 21.53
N TRP A 96 -10.49 11.39 21.80
CA TRP A 96 -11.65 11.50 20.92
C TRP A 96 -11.30 12.10 19.56
N TYR A 97 -10.47 13.15 19.55
CA TYR A 97 -9.98 13.73 18.29
C TYR A 97 -9.15 12.73 17.47
N SER A 98 -8.33 11.89 18.12
CA SER A 98 -7.58 10.83 17.43
C SER A 98 -8.51 9.87 16.67
N VAL A 99 -9.61 9.42 17.30
CA VAL A 99 -10.61 8.55 16.65
C VAL A 99 -11.22 9.27 15.43
N LEU A 100 -11.63 10.53 15.58
CA LEU A 100 -12.18 11.32 14.47
C LEU A 100 -11.17 11.50 13.33
N THR A 101 -9.90 11.75 13.65
CA THR A 101 -8.83 11.88 12.65
C THR A 101 -8.63 10.59 11.88
N VAL A 102 -8.65 9.42 12.54
CA VAL A 102 -8.53 8.12 11.86
C VAL A 102 -9.69 7.90 10.88
N PHE A 103 -10.93 8.15 11.30
CA PHE A 103 -12.09 8.06 10.39
C PHE A 103 -11.97 9.04 9.21
N GLY A 104 -11.53 10.27 9.48
CA GLY A 104 -11.28 11.28 8.43
C GLY A 104 -10.22 10.83 7.42
N LEU A 105 -9.12 10.24 7.90
CA LEU A 105 -8.07 9.68 7.04
C LEU A 105 -8.58 8.54 6.18
N LEU A 106 -9.39 7.63 6.72
CA LEU A 106 -9.97 6.52 5.95
C LEU A 106 -10.87 7.01 4.82
N VAL A 107 -11.73 8.02 5.09
CA VAL A 107 -12.58 8.63 4.05
C VAL A 107 -11.73 9.31 2.98
N PHE A 108 -10.69 10.05 3.40
CA PHE A 108 -9.79 10.73 2.48
C PHE A 108 -9.00 9.74 1.61
N TRP A 109 -8.49 8.66 2.18
CA TRP A 109 -7.75 7.62 1.47
C TRP A 109 -8.65 6.80 0.54
N TRP A 110 -9.89 6.54 0.94
CA TRP A 110 -10.88 5.97 0.04
C TRP A 110 -11.10 6.86 -1.18
N TRP A 111 -11.23 8.18 -0.99
CA TRP A 111 -11.34 9.12 -2.10
C TRP A 111 -10.11 9.12 -3.00
N MET A 112 -8.90 9.08 -2.42
CA MET A 112 -7.66 8.94 -3.18
C MET A 112 -7.67 7.67 -4.04
N LEU A 113 -8.09 6.53 -3.49
CA LEU A 113 -8.22 5.28 -4.24
C LEU A 113 -9.19 5.40 -5.43
N VAL A 114 -10.33 6.08 -5.25
CA VAL A 114 -11.28 6.33 -6.33
C VAL A 114 -10.63 7.15 -7.45
N VAL A 115 -10.00 8.28 -7.11
CA VAL A 115 -9.31 9.13 -8.11
C VAL A 115 -8.19 8.34 -8.82
N THR A 116 -7.40 7.58 -8.08
CA THR A 116 -6.34 6.73 -8.64
C THR A 116 -6.90 5.67 -9.61
N SER A 117 -8.05 5.08 -9.28
CA SER A 117 -8.69 4.06 -10.12
C SER A 117 -9.33 4.62 -11.40
N VAL A 118 -9.81 5.87 -11.39
CA VAL A 118 -10.50 6.47 -12.53
C VAL A 118 -9.51 7.08 -13.53
N TYR A 119 -8.43 7.69 -13.06
CA TYR A 119 -7.59 8.55 -13.91
C TYR A 119 -6.23 7.95 -14.30
N PHE A 120 -5.66 7.04 -13.49
CA PHE A 120 -4.23 6.73 -13.60
C PHE A 120 -3.91 5.28 -13.95
N HIS A 121 -4.80 4.33 -13.69
CA HIS A 121 -4.49 2.91 -13.82
C HIS A 121 -5.57 2.12 -14.56
N GLY A 122 -5.12 1.07 -15.25
CA GLY A 122 -6.02 0.07 -15.81
C GLY A 122 -6.64 -0.81 -14.73
N HIS A 123 -7.78 -1.45 -15.04
CA HIS A 123 -8.47 -2.35 -14.09
C HIS A 123 -7.57 -3.48 -13.55
N PHE A 124 -6.67 -4.02 -14.38
CA PHE A 124 -5.74 -5.08 -13.97
C PHE A 124 -4.68 -4.61 -12.98
N GLU A 125 -4.13 -3.41 -13.16
CA GLU A 125 -3.13 -2.83 -12.26
C GLU A 125 -3.75 -2.58 -10.88
N LEU A 126 -5.00 -2.12 -10.85
CA LEU A 126 -5.78 -1.97 -9.62
C LEU A 126 -6.07 -3.31 -8.93
N LEU A 127 -6.47 -4.34 -9.68
CA LEU A 127 -6.70 -5.69 -9.14
C LEU A 127 -5.44 -6.25 -8.49
N SER A 128 -4.29 -6.09 -9.14
CA SER A 128 -3.01 -6.53 -8.58
C SER A 128 -2.63 -5.75 -7.32
N GLY A 129 -2.86 -4.43 -7.30
CA GLY A 129 -2.64 -3.60 -6.11
C GLY A 129 -3.52 -4.00 -4.93
N CYS A 130 -4.81 -4.27 -5.19
CA CYS A 130 -5.75 -4.79 -4.20
C CYS A 130 -5.31 -6.15 -3.66
N PHE A 131 -4.94 -7.07 -4.55
CA PHE A 131 -4.47 -8.40 -4.15
C PHE A 131 -3.27 -8.32 -3.21
N PHE A 132 -2.23 -7.54 -3.55
CA PHE A 132 -1.05 -7.41 -2.69
C PHE A 132 -1.34 -6.68 -1.38
N GLY A 133 -2.24 -5.69 -1.38
CA GLY A 133 -2.68 -5.00 -0.16
C GLY A 133 -3.40 -5.95 0.81
N VAL A 134 -4.36 -6.73 0.31
CA VAL A 134 -5.10 -7.72 1.11
C VAL A 134 -4.18 -8.87 1.55
N LEU A 135 -3.27 -9.31 0.68
CA LEU A 135 -2.28 -10.34 1.02
C LEU A 135 -1.39 -9.89 2.17
N GLY A 136 -0.89 -8.65 2.14
CA GLY A 136 -0.09 -8.08 3.23
C GLY A 136 -0.87 -8.05 4.55
N TRP A 137 -2.12 -7.61 4.51
CA TRP A 137 -3.02 -7.66 5.67
C TRP A 137 -3.20 -9.09 6.19
N ALA A 138 -3.48 -10.06 5.31
CA ALA A 138 -3.68 -11.46 5.69
C ALA A 138 -2.43 -12.08 6.34
N ILE A 139 -1.24 -11.78 5.79
CA ILE A 139 0.03 -12.22 6.39
C ILE A 139 0.16 -11.70 7.83
N VAL A 140 -0.19 -10.43 8.06
CA VAL A 140 -0.08 -9.81 9.39
C VAL A 140 -1.15 -10.36 10.35
N TYR A 141 -2.44 -10.25 10.00
CA TYR A 141 -3.56 -10.54 10.90
C TYR A 141 -3.92 -12.02 11.03
N ILE A 142 -3.78 -12.80 9.96
CA ILE A 142 -4.08 -14.24 9.98
C ILE A 142 -2.80 -15.04 10.25
N GLY A 143 -1.66 -14.55 9.76
CA GLY A 143 -0.38 -15.22 9.90
C GLY A 143 0.36 -14.88 11.19
N ILE A 144 0.88 -13.66 11.28
CA ILE A 144 1.88 -13.29 12.29
C ILE A 144 1.22 -13.06 13.66
N LEU A 145 0.20 -12.21 13.73
CA LEU A 145 -0.44 -11.79 14.97
C LEU A 145 -0.95 -12.95 15.84
N PRO A 146 -1.63 -13.99 15.31
CA PRO A 146 -2.10 -15.11 16.12
C PRO A 146 -0.97 -15.97 16.71
N ARG A 147 0.25 -15.84 16.17
CA ARG A 147 1.44 -16.57 16.62
C ARG A 147 2.27 -15.79 17.64
N LEU A 148 1.95 -14.52 17.87
CA LEU A 148 2.66 -13.71 18.86
C LEU A 148 2.12 -14.01 20.27
N PRO A 149 3.00 -14.11 21.28
CA PRO A 149 2.56 -14.27 22.67
C PRO A 149 1.76 -13.03 23.08
N GLN A 150 0.56 -13.25 23.62
CA GLN A 150 -0.31 -12.16 24.08
C GLN A 150 0.35 -11.45 25.26
N VAL A 151 0.63 -10.15 25.11
CA VAL A 151 0.97 -9.30 26.25
C VAL A 151 -0.29 -9.19 27.10
N GLY A 152 -0.26 -9.79 28.29
CA GLY A 152 -1.39 -9.78 29.21
C GLY A 152 -1.86 -8.35 29.45
N LEU A 153 -3.17 -8.13 29.37
CA LEU A 153 -3.78 -6.86 29.74
C LEU A 153 -3.40 -6.53 31.18
N PRO A 154 -3.04 -5.27 31.50
CA PRO A 154 -2.85 -4.88 32.89
C PRO A 154 -4.15 -5.17 33.66
N PRO A 155 -4.06 -5.67 34.91
CA PRO A 155 -5.24 -5.99 35.69
C PRO A 155 -6.13 -4.75 35.83
N ILE A 156 -7.42 -4.92 35.54
CA ILE A 156 -8.43 -3.90 35.77
C ILE A 156 -8.48 -3.69 37.27
N GLN A 157 -7.96 -2.57 37.75
CA GLN A 157 -8.19 -2.11 39.12
C GLN A 157 -9.66 -1.71 39.20
N LEU A 158 -10.49 -2.62 39.75
CA LEU A 158 -11.85 -2.36 40.20
C LEU A 158 -11.84 -1.52 41.48
#